data_AF-A0A1Q6TVG1-F1
#
_entry.id   AF-A0A1Q6TVG1-F1
#
_cell.length_a   1.000
_cell.length_b   1.000
_cell.length_c   1.000
_cell.angle_alpha   90.00
_cell.angle_beta   90.00
_cell.angle_gamma   90.00
#
_symmetry.space_group_name_H-M   'P 1'
#
loop_
_entity.id
_entity.type
_entity.pdbx_description
1 polymer ?
#
loop_
_entity_poly.entity_id
_entity_poly.type
_entity_poly.pdbx_seq_one_letter_code
_entity_poly.pdbx_strand_id
1 'polypeptide(L)'
;MGSQFIFVVETNKKCQSDWMYIKDTIEHFYTFDGTQVKLSTVYMDGRGNYKKKEKDIQSLISQYKAASKKNQSKVIYCFDCDNFDTNAEDENFLKNAKQYCEENGYEFVWFCRDIEQVYIGKQVEKSQKHTEAATFKAKKLIINVNADKLLKKNYCVSASNFMNIMDQFEEFTRK
;
A
#
# COMPACT_ATOMS: atom_id res chain seq x y z
N MET A 1 -21.97 -8.97 2.04
CA MET A 1 -21.19 -8.75 3.27
C MET A 1 -20.22 -7.64 2.94
N GLY A 2 -20.08 -6.60 3.76
CA GLY A 2 -19.17 -5.51 3.42
C GLY A 2 -17.73 -5.84 3.80
N SER A 3 -16.78 -5.57 2.91
CA SER A 3 -15.35 -5.72 3.16
C SER A 3 -14.66 -4.37 3.11
N GLN A 4 -13.89 -4.04 4.14
CA GLN A 4 -13.06 -2.84 4.19
C GLN A 4 -11.60 -3.22 4.06
N PHE A 5 -10.87 -2.54 3.17
CA PHE A 5 -9.42 -2.66 3.05
C PHE A 5 -8.78 -1.38 3.52
N ILE A 6 -7.97 -1.47 4.58
CA ILE A 6 -7.29 -0.36 5.23
C ILE A 6 -5.82 -0.39 4.80
N PHE A 7 -5.45 0.55 3.95
CA PHE A 7 -4.07 0.70 3.46
C PHE A 7 -3.30 1.66 4.37
N VAL A 8 -2.28 1.13 5.05
CA VAL A 8 -1.41 1.90 5.93
C VAL A 8 -0.16 2.29 5.13
N VAL A 9 -0.04 3.56 4.76
CA VAL A 9 0.97 4.07 3.82
C VAL A 9 1.94 5.01 4.51
N GLU A 10 3.18 5.08 4.02
CA GLU A 10 4.25 5.83 4.67
C GLU A 10 4.03 7.34 4.63
N THR A 11 3.55 7.85 3.51
CA THR A 11 3.31 9.28 3.29
C THR A 11 2.47 9.94 4.37
N ASN A 12 2.62 11.25 4.46
CA ASN A 12 1.77 12.07 5.31
C ASN A 12 0.46 12.44 4.61
N LYS A 13 -0.53 12.86 5.41
CA LYS A 13 -1.86 13.28 4.94
C LYS A 13 -1.84 14.46 3.94
N LYS A 14 -0.75 15.24 3.88
CA LYS A 14 -0.64 16.40 2.98
C LYS A 14 -0.13 16.00 1.59
N CYS A 15 0.79 15.05 1.50
CA CYS A 15 1.39 14.58 0.24
C CYS A 15 0.51 13.53 -0.44
N GLN A 16 0.00 12.56 0.32
CA GLN A 16 -0.88 11.47 -0.15
C GLN A 16 -0.36 10.68 -1.37
N SER A 17 0.89 10.86 -1.79
CA SER A 17 1.41 10.37 -3.07
C SER A 17 1.33 8.85 -3.16
N ASP A 18 1.71 8.12 -2.11
CA ASP A 18 1.67 6.66 -2.13
C ASP A 18 0.24 6.14 -2.36
N TRP A 19 -0.73 6.77 -1.68
CA TRP A 19 -2.13 6.40 -1.81
C TRP A 19 -2.64 6.64 -3.24
N MET A 20 -2.15 7.66 -3.93
CA MET A 20 -2.53 7.91 -5.33
C MET A 20 -2.07 6.77 -6.23
N TYR A 21 -0.83 6.30 -6.11
CA TYR A 21 -0.33 5.17 -6.88
C TYR A 21 -1.06 3.86 -6.55
N ILE A 22 -1.24 3.57 -5.25
CA ILE A 22 -1.93 2.37 -4.79
C ILE A 22 -3.37 2.35 -5.30
N LYS A 23 -4.10 3.46 -5.13
CA LYS A 23 -5.49 3.56 -5.57
C LYS A 23 -5.63 3.42 -7.08
N ASP A 24 -4.79 4.11 -7.86
CA ASP A 24 -4.79 3.99 -9.32
C ASP A 24 -4.49 2.55 -9.76
N THR A 25 -3.61 1.84 -9.05
CA THR A 25 -3.29 0.42 -9.32
C THR A 25 -4.49 -0.48 -9.09
N ILE A 26 -5.19 -0.32 -7.97
CA ILE A 26 -6.41 -1.09 -7.68
C ILE A 26 -7.48 -0.80 -8.74
N GLU A 27 -7.73 0.48 -9.03
CA GLU A 27 -8.75 0.90 -10.00
C GLU A 27 -8.41 0.48 -11.43
N HIS A 28 -7.13 0.39 -11.79
CA HIS A 28 -6.68 -0.02 -13.11
C HIS A 28 -6.73 -1.54 -13.28
N PHE A 29 -6.05 -2.30 -12.41
CA PHE A 29 -5.83 -3.74 -12.60
C PHE A 29 -6.93 -4.64 -12.04
N TYR A 30 -7.83 -4.11 -11.19
CA TYR A 30 -8.86 -4.92 -10.54
C TYR A 30 -10.27 -4.37 -10.76
N THR A 31 -11.22 -5.29 -10.82
CA THR A 31 -12.65 -5.04 -10.76
C THR A 31 -13.16 -5.49 -9.39
N PHE A 32 -13.95 -4.64 -8.75
CA PHE A 32 -14.56 -4.90 -7.44
C PHE A 32 -15.88 -4.15 -7.32
N ASP A 33 -16.79 -4.65 -6.48
CA ASP A 33 -18.07 -3.99 -6.21
C ASP A 33 -17.88 -2.87 -5.18
N GLY A 34 -17.89 -1.61 -5.63
CA GLY A 34 -17.74 -0.44 -4.75
C GLY A 34 -18.85 -0.26 -3.72
N THR A 35 -19.97 -0.97 -3.83
CA THR A 35 -21.02 -0.99 -2.80
C THR A 35 -20.69 -1.97 -1.66
N GLN A 36 -19.87 -2.99 -1.94
CA GLN A 36 -19.45 -4.00 -0.98
C GLN A 36 -18.04 -3.75 -0.44
N VAL A 37 -17.17 -3.13 -1.24
CA VAL A 37 -15.77 -2.89 -0.91
C VAL A 37 -15.54 -1.43 -0.55
N LYS A 38 -15.02 -1.20 0.65
CA LYS A 38 -14.60 0.11 1.13
C LYS A 38 -13.07 0.19 1.21
N LEU A 39 -12.47 1.03 0.38
CA LEU A 39 -11.05 1.38 0.49
C LEU A 39 -10.87 2.50 1.52
N SER A 40 -10.01 2.30 2.51
CA SER A 40 -9.66 3.27 3.55
C SER A 40 -8.15 3.41 3.62
N THR A 41 -7.64 4.57 4.04
CA THR A 41 -6.20 4.80 4.16
C THR A 41 -5.83 5.39 5.52
N VAL A 42 -4.67 4.99 6.04
CA VAL A 42 -4.05 5.51 7.24
C VAL A 42 -2.62 5.94 6.89
N TYR A 43 -2.29 7.17 7.22
CA TYR A 43 -0.99 7.78 6.89
C TYR A 43 -0.04 7.67 8.08
N MET A 44 1.09 7.00 7.91
CA MET A 44 2.08 6.77 8.97
C MET A 44 2.82 8.05 9.35
N ASP A 45 3.02 8.97 8.41
CA ASP A 45 3.89 10.15 8.60
C ASP A 45 5.33 9.72 8.91
N GLY A 46 5.85 8.82 8.06
CA GLY A 46 7.18 8.21 8.17
C GLY A 46 7.16 6.75 8.61
N ARG A 47 8.00 5.92 7.99
CA ARG A 47 8.02 4.46 8.18
C ARG A 47 8.11 3.99 9.63
N GLY A 48 8.83 4.71 10.49
CA GLY A 48 9.02 4.34 11.91
C GLY A 48 7.75 4.44 12.78
N ASN A 49 6.67 5.02 12.26
CA ASN A 49 5.44 5.25 13.02
C ASN A 49 4.39 4.15 12.85
N TYR A 50 4.69 3.06 12.13
CA TYR A 50 3.75 1.96 11.87
C TYR A 50 3.02 1.47 13.13
N LYS A 51 3.75 1.17 14.21
CA LYS A 51 3.15 0.73 15.50
C LYS A 51 2.26 1.79 16.17
N LYS A 52 2.48 3.07 15.88
CA LYS A 52 1.70 4.18 16.48
C LYS A 52 0.33 4.35 15.83
N LYS A 53 0.08 3.71 14.69
CA LYS A 53 -1.17 3.83 13.92
C LYS A 53 -2.24 2.82 14.32
N GLU A 54 -1.94 1.94 15.27
CA GLU A 54 -2.86 0.91 15.74
C GLU A 54 -4.21 1.51 16.20
N LYS A 55 -4.21 2.63 16.94
CA LYS A 55 -5.46 3.30 17.36
C LYS A 55 -6.29 3.79 16.17
N ASP A 56 -5.65 4.34 15.14
CA ASP A 56 -6.34 4.83 13.95
C ASP A 56 -6.97 3.67 13.17
N ILE A 57 -6.24 2.55 13.05
CA ILE A 57 -6.69 1.32 12.40
C ILE A 57 -7.88 0.73 13.16
N GLN A 58 -7.75 0.52 14.47
CA GLN A 58 -8.83 -0.04 15.30
C GLN A 58 -10.09 0.84 15.31
N SER A 59 -9.92 2.16 15.24
CA SER A 59 -11.04 3.10 15.08
C SER A 59 -11.78 2.86 13.78
N LEU A 60 -11.09 2.72 12.65
CA LEU A 60 -11.71 2.43 11.35
C LEU A 60 -12.42 1.08 11.33
N ILE A 61 -11.79 0.04 11.89
CA ILE A 61 -12.38 -1.31 12.02
C ILE A 61 -13.66 -1.24 12.85
N SER A 62 -13.60 -0.59 14.01
CA SER A 62 -14.75 -0.49 14.92
C SER A 62 -15.91 0.27 14.28
N GLN A 63 -15.63 1.38 13.59
CA GLN A 63 -16.64 2.15 12.87
C GLN A 63 -17.29 1.33 11.74
N TYR A 64 -16.51 0.58 10.98
CA TYR A 64 -17.05 -0.23 9.88
C TYR A 64 -17.88 -1.41 10.38
N LYS A 65 -17.44 -2.05 11.47
CA LYS A 65 -18.16 -3.13 12.16
C LYS A 65 -19.46 -2.65 12.82
N ALA A 66 -19.51 -1.41 13.31
CA ALA A 66 -20.72 -0.84 13.90
C ALA A 66 -21.88 -0.73 12.89
N ALA A 67 -21.58 -0.56 11.59
CA ALA A 67 -22.60 -0.54 10.54
C ALA A 67 -23.24 -1.93 10.31
N SER A 68 -22.51 -3.02 10.52
CA SER A 68 -23.03 -4.39 10.46
C SER A 68 -22.05 -5.37 11.08
N LYS A 69 -22.54 -6.28 11.94
CA LYS A 69 -21.72 -7.33 12.58
C LYS A 69 -21.07 -8.30 11.59
N LYS A 70 -21.58 -8.40 10.36
CA LYS A 70 -21.01 -9.23 9.30
C LYS A 70 -19.87 -8.56 8.56
N ASN A 71 -19.70 -7.24 8.71
CA ASN A 71 -18.64 -6.53 8.01
C ASN A 71 -17.26 -6.98 8.50
N GLN A 72 -16.32 -7.07 7.56
CA GLN A 72 -14.94 -7.45 7.83
C GLN A 72 -13.99 -6.34 7.40
N SER A 73 -12.85 -6.24 8.07
CA SER A 73 -11.79 -5.32 7.72
C SER A 73 -10.48 -6.09 7.55
N LYS A 74 -9.72 -5.75 6.52
CA LYS A 74 -8.37 -6.25 6.23
C LYS A 74 -7.41 -5.08 6.27
N VAL A 75 -6.25 -5.28 6.88
CA VAL A 75 -5.22 -4.25 7.05
C VAL A 75 -4.03 -4.63 6.21
N ILE A 76 -3.57 -3.70 5.37
CA ILE A 76 -2.46 -3.89 4.45
C ILE A 76 -1.47 -2.77 4.72
N TYR A 77 -0.28 -3.13 5.21
CA TYR A 77 0.82 -2.19 5.40
C TYR A 77 1.68 -2.09 4.15
N CYS A 78 1.97 -0.86 3.75
CA CYS A 78 2.77 -0.54 2.57
C CYS A 78 4.04 0.19 3.01
N PHE A 79 5.19 -0.41 2.75
CA PHE A 79 6.50 0.13 3.13
C PHE A 79 7.42 0.33 1.92
N ASP A 80 8.13 1.45 1.91
CA ASP A 80 9.29 1.65 1.06
C ASP A 80 10.49 0.87 1.65
N CYS A 81 11.28 0.20 0.81
CA CYS A 81 12.43 -0.56 1.26
C CYS A 81 13.70 0.29 1.43
N ASP A 82 13.71 1.52 0.92
CA ASP A 82 14.89 2.39 0.86
C ASP A 82 16.12 1.59 0.38
N ASN A 83 17.23 1.63 1.13
CA ASN A 83 18.49 0.99 0.79
C ASN A 83 18.70 -0.35 1.49
N PHE A 84 17.65 -1.18 1.60
CA PHE A 84 17.69 -2.48 2.30
C PHE A 84 18.83 -3.43 1.85
N ASP A 85 19.34 -3.28 0.63
CA ASP A 85 20.39 -4.09 0.05
C ASP A 85 21.80 -3.69 0.50
N THR A 86 21.96 -2.45 0.98
CA THR A 86 23.25 -1.85 1.33
C THR A 86 23.28 -1.31 2.75
N ASN A 87 22.13 -1.22 3.41
CA ASN A 87 21.95 -0.68 4.76
C ASN A 87 21.30 -1.71 5.69
N ALA A 88 22.06 -2.13 6.70
CA ALA A 88 21.60 -3.08 7.72
C ALA A 88 20.45 -2.55 8.59
N GLU A 89 20.34 -1.23 8.78
CA GLU A 89 19.21 -0.63 9.51
C GLU A 89 17.90 -0.75 8.74
N ASP A 90 17.95 -0.57 7.41
CA ASP A 90 16.78 -0.71 6.52
C ASP A 90 16.36 -2.19 6.43
N GLU A 91 17.32 -3.10 6.35
CA GLU A 91 17.05 -4.54 6.38
C GLU A 91 16.38 -4.95 7.71
N ASN A 92 16.93 -4.53 8.85
CA ASN A 92 16.36 -4.82 10.17
C ASN A 92 14.98 -4.19 10.35
N PHE A 93 14.77 -2.98 9.84
CA PHE A 93 13.46 -2.34 9.85
C PHE A 93 12.43 -3.18 9.09
N LEU A 94 12.73 -3.61 7.86
CA LEU A 94 11.80 -4.41 7.06
C LEU A 94 11.50 -5.77 7.70
N LYS A 95 12.50 -6.43 8.28
CA LYS A 95 12.30 -7.67 9.05
C LYS A 95 11.34 -7.46 10.21
N ASN A 96 11.55 -6.41 11.01
CA ASN A 96 10.70 -6.08 12.14
C ASN A 96 9.28 -5.69 11.71
N ALA A 97 9.14 -4.93 10.62
CA ALA A 97 7.85 -4.53 10.08
C ALA A 97 7.07 -5.72 9.53
N LYS A 98 7.75 -6.64 8.82
CA LYS A 98 7.15 -7.89 8.34
C LYS A 98 6.68 -8.76 9.51
N GLN A 99 7.55 -8.99 10.50
CA GLN A 99 7.19 -9.76 11.70
C GLN A 99 5.98 -9.16 12.42
N TYR A 100 5.95 -7.82 12.58
CA TYR A 100 4.80 -7.14 13.17
C TYR A 100 3.50 -7.37 12.39
N CYS A 101 3.56 -7.36 11.05
CA CYS A 101 2.37 -7.64 10.24
C CYS A 101 1.90 -9.09 10.44
N GLU A 102 2.81 -10.06 10.41
CA GLU A 102 2.51 -11.48 10.62
C GLU A 102 1.88 -11.74 12.00
N GLU A 103 2.44 -11.17 13.07
CA GLU A 103 1.94 -11.31 14.44
C GLU A 103 0.52 -10.75 14.63
N ASN A 104 0.14 -9.74 13.85
CA ASN A 104 -1.18 -9.10 13.93
C ASN A 104 -2.16 -9.59 12.85
N GLY A 105 -1.75 -10.53 11.99
CA GLY A 105 -2.58 -11.00 10.86
C GLY A 105 -2.84 -9.91 9.81
N TYR A 106 -1.89 -8.99 9.63
CA TYR A 106 -1.91 -7.94 8.63
C TYR A 106 -1.10 -8.36 7.39
N GLU A 107 -1.47 -7.82 6.23
CA GLU A 107 -0.69 -8.05 5.01
C GLU A 107 0.48 -7.09 4.92
N PHE A 108 1.61 -7.61 4.43
CA PHE A 108 2.84 -6.84 4.24
C PHE A 108 3.12 -6.63 2.75
N VAL A 109 3.10 -5.37 2.33
CA VAL A 109 3.49 -4.92 0.99
C VAL A 109 4.79 -4.13 1.09
N TRP A 110 5.69 -4.40 0.14
CA TRP A 110 6.94 -3.69 -0.03
C TRP A 110 7.06 -3.03 -1.40
N PHE A 111 7.72 -1.87 -1.45
CA PHE A 111 8.13 -1.19 -2.67
C PHE A 111 9.66 -1.04 -2.65
N CYS A 112 10.35 -1.73 -3.57
CA CYS A 112 11.82 -1.71 -3.55
C CYS A 112 12.37 -0.32 -3.91
N ARG A 113 13.24 0.20 -3.04
CA ARG A 113 13.65 1.60 -2.96
C ARG A 113 12.49 2.46 -2.47
N ASP A 114 11.65 2.97 -3.36
CA ASP A 114 10.44 3.70 -3.01
C ASP A 114 9.32 3.42 -4.02
N ILE A 115 8.09 3.79 -3.67
CA ILE A 115 6.95 3.63 -4.54
C ILE A 115 7.14 4.37 -5.88
N GLU A 116 7.74 5.56 -5.89
CA GLU A 116 8.00 6.30 -7.13
C GLU A 116 8.94 5.55 -8.08
N GLN A 117 9.97 4.87 -7.57
CA GLN A 117 10.88 4.08 -8.38
C GLN A 117 10.22 2.82 -8.94
N VAL A 118 9.20 2.27 -8.27
CA VAL A 118 8.42 1.14 -8.79
C VAL A 118 7.50 1.60 -9.95
N TYR A 119 6.80 2.73 -9.80
CA TYR A 119 5.80 3.19 -10.77
C TYR A 119 6.35 4.08 -11.89
N ILE A 120 7.30 4.96 -11.58
CA ILE A 120 7.88 5.94 -12.52
C ILE A 120 9.27 5.48 -13.01
N GLY A 121 9.95 4.59 -12.26
CA GLY A 121 11.28 4.10 -12.63
C GLY A 121 12.43 5.01 -12.19
N LYS A 122 12.16 6.05 -11.39
CA LYS A 122 13.16 6.94 -10.79
C LYS A 122 12.76 7.30 -9.37
N GLN A 123 13.73 7.61 -8.53
CA GLN A 123 13.48 8.26 -7.24
C GLN A 123 13.03 9.70 -7.47
N VAL A 124 12.17 10.19 -6.59
CA VAL A 124 11.61 11.55 -6.66
C VAL A 124 11.89 12.26 -5.35
N GLU A 125 12.36 13.49 -5.43
CA GLU A 125 12.60 14.31 -4.25
C GLU A 125 11.31 14.51 -3.45
N LYS A 126 11.42 14.53 -2.12
CA LYS A 126 10.28 14.63 -1.20
C LYS A 126 9.33 15.80 -1.52
N SER A 127 9.86 16.94 -1.97
CA SER A 127 9.08 18.13 -2.34
C SER A 127 8.26 17.94 -3.62
N GLN A 128 8.67 17.02 -4.49
CA GLN A 128 8.07 16.77 -5.81
C GLN A 128 7.15 15.55 -5.83
N LYS A 129 7.22 14.66 -4.82
CA LYS A 129 6.42 13.42 -4.76
C LYS A 129 4.92 13.64 -5.01
N HIS A 130 4.31 14.64 -4.36
CA HIS A 130 2.90 14.99 -4.58
C HIS A 130 2.63 15.37 -6.05
N THR A 131 3.46 16.25 -6.62
CA THR A 131 3.28 16.75 -8.00
C THR A 131 3.45 15.64 -9.02
N GLU A 132 4.45 14.77 -8.84
CA GLU A 132 4.68 13.63 -9.72
C GLU A 132 3.53 12.62 -9.62
N ALA A 133 3.04 12.30 -8.41
CA ALA A 133 1.89 11.41 -8.23
C ALA A 133 0.60 11.98 -8.84
N ALA A 134 0.35 13.29 -8.68
CA ALA A 134 -0.77 13.97 -9.33
C ALA A 134 -0.65 13.96 -10.85
N THR A 135 0.55 14.14 -11.38
CA THR A 135 0.81 14.09 -12.83
C THR A 135 0.62 12.67 -13.37
N PHE A 136 1.11 11.66 -12.66
CA PHE A 136 0.94 10.25 -12.99
C PHE A 136 -0.55 9.90 -13.11
N LYS A 137 -1.35 10.29 -12.12
CA LYS A 137 -2.81 10.09 -12.11
C LYS A 137 -3.50 10.84 -13.24
N ALA A 138 -3.21 12.14 -13.40
CA ALA A 138 -3.84 12.98 -14.41
C ALA A 138 -3.58 12.49 -15.84
N LYS A 139 -2.37 12.01 -16.11
CA LYS A 139 -1.97 11.44 -17.41
C LYS A 139 -2.32 9.96 -17.56
N LYS A 140 -2.94 9.33 -16.56
CA LYS A 140 -3.28 7.89 -16.53
C LYS A 140 -2.07 7.01 -16.85
N LEU A 141 -0.89 7.36 -16.33
CA LEU A 141 0.35 6.65 -16.65
C LEU A 141 0.38 5.21 -16.12
N ILE A 142 -0.56 4.85 -15.23
CA ILE A 142 -0.77 3.47 -14.76
C ILE A 142 -0.92 2.46 -15.90
N ILE A 143 -1.44 2.87 -17.07
CA ILE A 143 -1.57 2.00 -18.25
C ILE A 143 -0.22 1.49 -18.79
N ASN A 144 0.87 2.22 -18.50
CA ASN A 144 2.22 1.88 -18.95
C ASN A 144 3.00 1.09 -17.90
N VAL A 145 2.42 0.87 -16.72
CA VAL A 145 3.09 0.15 -15.63
C VAL A 145 3.04 -1.34 -15.94
N ASN A 146 4.22 -1.97 -15.95
CA ASN A 146 4.31 -3.41 -16.14
C ASN A 146 3.87 -4.15 -14.87
N ALA A 147 2.72 -4.83 -14.94
CA ALA A 147 2.16 -5.63 -13.84
C ALA A 147 3.14 -6.70 -13.30
N ASP A 148 4.03 -7.25 -14.12
CA ASP A 148 5.03 -8.24 -13.69
C ASP A 148 6.01 -7.70 -12.65
N LYS A 149 6.18 -6.36 -12.59
CA LYS A 149 6.97 -5.70 -11.55
C LYS A 149 6.24 -5.66 -10.22
N LEU A 150 4.90 -5.68 -10.20
CA LEU A 150 4.07 -5.65 -9.00
C LEU A 150 3.69 -7.06 -8.49
N LEU A 151 4.09 -8.10 -9.22
CA LEU A 151 3.81 -9.52 -8.95
C LEU A 151 5.00 -10.27 -8.33
N LYS A 152 6.05 -9.56 -7.90
CA LYS A 152 7.26 -10.22 -7.40
C LYS A 152 7.05 -10.79 -6.01
N LYS A 153 7.62 -11.97 -5.77
CA LYS A 153 7.61 -12.65 -4.46
C LYS A 153 8.81 -12.26 -3.60
N ASN A 154 9.94 -11.98 -4.25
CA ASN A 154 11.21 -11.63 -3.63
C ASN A 154 11.59 -10.20 -4.00
N TYR A 155 12.34 -9.54 -3.12
CA TYR A 155 12.84 -8.19 -3.35
C TYR A 155 13.64 -8.10 -4.66
N CYS A 156 13.32 -7.08 -5.46
CA CYS A 156 13.98 -6.81 -6.73
C CYS A 156 13.87 -5.31 -7.03
N VAL A 157 14.92 -4.71 -7.60
CA VAL A 157 14.94 -3.27 -7.90
C VAL A 157 13.72 -2.87 -8.75
N SER A 158 13.06 -1.77 -8.37
CA SER A 158 11.86 -1.25 -9.06
C SER A 158 10.70 -2.26 -9.14
N ALA A 159 10.55 -3.12 -8.14
CA ALA A 159 9.46 -4.07 -8.04
C ALA A 159 8.70 -3.97 -6.71
N SER A 160 7.57 -4.67 -6.63
CA SER A 160 6.72 -4.82 -5.46
C SER A 160 6.03 -6.18 -5.47
N ASN A 161 5.54 -6.61 -4.30
CA ASN A 161 4.61 -7.73 -4.16
C ASN A 161 3.13 -7.30 -4.12
N PHE A 162 2.82 -6.01 -4.35
CA PHE A 162 1.48 -5.45 -4.14
C PHE A 162 0.37 -6.26 -4.82
N MET A 163 0.49 -6.55 -6.12
CA MET A 163 -0.55 -7.30 -6.84
C MET A 163 -0.65 -8.75 -6.38
N ASN A 164 0.46 -9.37 -5.96
CA ASN A 164 0.46 -10.72 -5.41
C ASN A 164 -0.25 -10.81 -4.05
N ILE A 165 -0.25 -9.74 -3.25
CA ILE A 165 -1.08 -9.65 -2.03
C ILE A 165 -2.55 -9.44 -2.42
N MET A 166 -2.82 -8.49 -3.32
CA MET A 166 -4.18 -8.16 -3.73
C MET A 166 -4.92 -9.35 -4.38
N ASP A 167 -4.21 -10.20 -5.12
CA ASP A 167 -4.77 -11.42 -5.75
C ASP A 167 -5.29 -12.45 -4.75
N GLN A 168 -4.94 -12.34 -3.47
CA GLN A 168 -5.39 -13.29 -2.43
C GLN A 168 -6.80 -12.97 -1.94
N PHE A 169 -7.33 -11.79 -2.27
CA PHE A 169 -8.63 -11.33 -1.84
C PHE A 169 -9.70 -11.62 -2.90
N GLU A 170 -10.73 -12.37 -2.51
CA GLU A 170 -11.84 -12.74 -3.39
C GLU A 170 -12.66 -11.53 -3.88
N GLU A 171 -12.61 -10.42 -3.15
CA GLU A 171 -13.31 -9.18 -3.49
C GLU A 171 -12.73 -8.46 -4.71
N PHE A 172 -11.51 -8.80 -5.12
CA PHE A 172 -10.82 -8.18 -6.25
C PHE A 172 -10.59 -9.21 -7.36
N THR A 173 -11.26 -9.00 -8.50
CA THR A 173 -11.03 -9.81 -9.71
C THR A 173 -10.08 -9.07 -10.65
N ARG A 174 -8.98 -9.70 -11.04
CA ARG A 174 -8.04 -9.13 -12.01
C ARG A 174 -8.73 -8.92 -13.37
N LYS A 175 -8.48 -7.77 -14.00
CA LYS A 175 -8.95 -7.45 -15.35
C LYS A 175 -8.11 -8.11 -16.44
#